data_AF-A0A0C9MLW2-F1
#
_entry.id   AF-A0A0C9MLW2-F1
#
_cell.length_a   1.000
_cell.length_b   1.000
_cell.length_c   1.000
_cell.angle_alpha   90.00
_cell.angle_beta   90.00
_cell.angle_gamma   90.00
#
_symmetry.space_group_name_H-M   'P 1'
#
loop_
_entity.id
_entity.type
_entity.pdbx_description
1 polymer ?
#
loop_
_entity_poly.entity_id
_entity_poly.type
_entity_poly.pdbx_seq_one_letter_code
_entity_poly.pdbx_strand_id
1 'polypeptide(L)'
;MDTKRGYYSILLSLIDKLFEGEIDQQTFEECVRYIFGGDAYIMFTIDKLVLSLVRDIHIIVADTQSQELFELFKIENRAEQMGQGDPTTYRTRVVGIIEPTESAYHITFKLKSRSLAIKLLDGAHNSAQESEGCGGYDEYVANYIDWANETKGINQASLTPRFLKRNLKHKGHQAKDIVVRSGMQYKICRDTYHMFYIIGTEDAFVRHLPKPSIEAATIASNNKWNQWLNQHWSQGLTEQEKSMAEQQALSFHQPS
;
A
#
# COMPACT_ATOMS: atom_id res chain seq x y z
N MET A 1 49.65 -28.82 12.71
CA MET A 1 48.70 -27.80 12.22
C MET A 1 49.46 -26.80 11.38
N ASP A 2 49.39 -26.87 10.04
CA ASP A 2 50.01 -25.86 9.17
C ASP A 2 49.10 -24.62 9.08
N THR A 3 49.43 -23.58 9.84
CA THR A 3 48.61 -22.36 9.96
C THR A 3 48.73 -21.40 8.76
N LYS A 4 49.55 -21.74 7.77
CA LYS A 4 49.77 -20.89 6.58
C LYS A 4 48.54 -20.71 5.70
N ARG A 5 47.54 -21.60 5.79
CA ARG A 5 46.27 -21.53 5.03
C ARG A 5 45.14 -20.80 5.78
N GLY A 6 45.39 -20.29 6.98
CA GLY A 6 44.42 -19.55 7.80
C GLY A 6 43.52 -20.45 8.65
N TYR A 7 43.10 -19.94 9.81
CA TYR A 7 42.40 -20.71 10.86
C TYR A 7 41.07 -21.33 10.43
N TYR A 8 40.34 -20.68 9.52
CA TYR A 8 39.09 -21.19 8.98
C TYR A 8 39.27 -22.50 8.18
N SER A 9 40.33 -22.58 7.35
CA SER A 9 40.61 -23.79 6.57
C SER A 9 40.98 -24.98 7.45
N ILE A 10 41.69 -24.73 8.56
CA ILE A 10 42.03 -25.76 9.54
C ILE A 10 40.78 -26.25 10.25
N LEU A 11 39.88 -25.33 10.65
CA LEU A 11 38.60 -25.68 11.27
C LEU A 11 37.76 -26.59 10.37
N LEU A 12 37.62 -26.25 9.07
CA LEU A 12 36.91 -27.09 8.11
C LEU A 12 37.50 -28.49 8.03
N SER A 13 38.83 -28.61 7.91
CA SER A 13 39.49 -29.92 7.91
C SER A 13 39.28 -30.70 9.21
N LEU A 14 39.19 -30.04 10.36
CA LEU A 14 38.88 -30.71 11.63
C LEU A 14 37.44 -31.19 11.70
N ILE A 15 36.50 -30.41 11.14
CA ILE A 15 35.09 -30.81 11.04
C ILE A 15 34.93 -32.03 10.12
N ASP A 16 35.61 -32.03 8.97
CA ASP A 16 35.59 -33.17 8.05
C ASP A 16 36.10 -34.45 8.74
N LYS A 17 37.22 -34.35 9.47
CA LYS A 17 37.78 -35.47 10.24
C LYS A 17 36.86 -35.97 11.36
N LEU A 18 36.13 -35.05 12.02
CA LEU A 18 35.14 -35.41 13.03
C LEU A 18 33.99 -36.20 12.39
N PHE A 19 33.53 -35.81 11.20
CA PHE A 19 32.46 -36.49 10.48
C PHE A 19 32.88 -37.83 9.88
N GLU A 20 34.13 -37.97 9.46
CA GLU A 20 34.71 -39.24 9.01
C GLU A 20 35.02 -40.19 10.19
N GLY A 21 34.98 -39.69 11.42
CA GLY A 21 35.29 -40.46 12.63
C GLY A 21 36.79 -40.68 12.86
N GLU A 22 37.66 -39.93 12.18
CA GLU A 22 39.12 -39.99 12.40
C GLU A 22 39.51 -39.42 13.77
N ILE A 23 38.74 -38.45 14.27
CA ILE A 23 38.90 -37.85 15.59
C ILE A 23 37.60 -37.95 16.36
N ASP A 24 37.70 -38.15 17.68
CA ASP A 24 36.55 -38.13 18.57
C ASP A 24 36.21 -36.69 18.99
N GLN A 25 35.01 -36.53 19.56
CA GLN A 25 34.48 -35.23 19.99
C GLN A 25 35.43 -34.51 20.94
N GLN A 26 36.04 -35.22 21.90
CA GLN A 26 36.94 -34.62 22.88
C GLN A 26 38.20 -34.04 22.19
N THR A 27 38.82 -34.81 21.29
CA THR A 27 39.99 -34.35 20.53
C THR A 27 39.65 -33.17 19.62
N PHE A 28 38.46 -33.18 18.99
CA PHE A 28 37.99 -32.05 18.19
C PHE A 28 37.86 -30.78 19.03
N GLU A 29 37.18 -30.84 20.18
CA GLU A 29 36.99 -29.68 21.05
C GLU A 29 38.32 -29.10 21.56
N GLU A 30 39.28 -29.96 21.92
CA GLU A 30 40.63 -29.54 22.30
C GLU A 30 41.37 -28.84 21.16
N CYS A 31 41.28 -29.37 19.93
CA CYS A 31 41.88 -28.77 18.75
C CYS A 31 41.27 -27.41 18.40
N VAL A 32 39.93 -27.29 18.45
CA VAL A 32 39.24 -26.02 18.17
C VAL A 32 39.53 -25.00 19.27
N ARG A 33 39.59 -25.42 20.54
CA ARG A 33 39.97 -24.55 21.67
C ARG A 33 41.41 -24.07 21.56
N TYR A 34 42.32 -24.88 21.04
CA TYR A 34 43.69 -24.46 20.77
C TYR A 34 43.77 -23.35 19.71
N ILE A 35 42.89 -23.37 18.71
CA ILE A 35 42.89 -22.42 17.59
C ILE A 35 42.13 -21.13 17.94
N PHE A 36 40.94 -21.24 18.52
CA PHE A 36 40.02 -20.12 18.74
C PHE A 36 39.88 -19.70 20.21
N GLY A 37 40.55 -20.38 21.13
CA GLY A 37 40.55 -20.03 22.55
C GLY A 37 39.16 -20.15 23.18
N GLY A 38 38.73 -19.09 23.88
CA GLY A 38 37.49 -19.06 24.65
C GLY A 38 36.21 -19.15 23.81
N ASP A 39 36.23 -18.65 22.56
CA ASP A 39 35.04 -18.61 21.68
C ASP A 39 34.79 -19.91 20.92
N ALA A 40 35.64 -20.92 21.11
CA ALA A 40 35.56 -22.22 20.46
C ALA A 40 34.26 -22.99 20.76
N TYR A 41 33.61 -22.69 21.89
CA TYR A 41 32.44 -23.45 22.38
C TYR A 41 31.25 -23.46 21.41
N ILE A 42 31.14 -22.42 20.56
CA ILE A 42 30.09 -22.32 19.54
C ILE A 42 30.17 -23.49 18.54
N MET A 43 31.38 -24.00 18.30
CA MET A 43 31.62 -25.06 17.32
C MET A 43 31.49 -26.46 17.90
N PHE A 44 31.40 -26.62 19.24
CA PHE A 44 31.40 -27.95 19.87
C PHE A 44 30.18 -28.79 19.47
N THR A 45 29.06 -28.17 19.13
CA THR A 45 27.82 -28.89 18.76
C THR A 45 27.58 -28.92 17.25
N ILE A 46 28.62 -28.74 16.43
CA ILE A 46 28.48 -28.74 14.97
C ILE A 46 27.98 -30.08 14.45
N ASP A 47 28.40 -31.19 15.05
CA ASP A 47 27.95 -32.55 14.79
C ASP A 47 26.44 -32.69 14.99
N LYS A 48 25.93 -32.24 16.14
CA LYS A 48 24.51 -32.30 16.51
C LYS A 48 23.66 -31.42 15.61
N LEU A 49 24.20 -30.27 15.21
CA LEU A 49 23.53 -29.35 14.28
C LEU A 49 23.40 -29.99 12.90
N VAL A 50 24.49 -30.55 12.35
CA VAL A 50 24.46 -31.24 11.06
C VAL A 50 23.57 -32.47 11.11
N LEU A 51 23.63 -33.27 12.17
CA LEU A 51 22.72 -34.41 12.36
C LEU A 51 21.25 -33.99 12.42
N SER A 52 20.94 -32.87 13.08
CA SER A 52 19.58 -32.32 13.11
C SER A 52 19.12 -31.88 11.72
N LEU A 53 19.98 -31.19 10.96
CA LEU A 53 19.68 -30.82 9.57
C LEU A 53 19.44 -32.03 8.67
N VAL A 54 20.26 -33.07 8.79
CA VAL A 54 20.08 -34.32 8.02
C VAL A 54 18.76 -34.99 8.37
N ARG A 55 18.40 -35.05 9.66
CA ARG A 55 17.12 -35.59 10.14
C ARG A 55 15.95 -34.79 9.58
N ASP A 56 16.03 -33.46 9.62
CA ASP A 56 14.95 -32.60 9.12
C ASP A 56 14.81 -32.70 7.59
N ILE A 57 15.91 -32.80 6.84
CA ILE A 57 15.89 -33.10 5.39
C ILE A 57 15.26 -34.46 5.13
N HIS A 58 15.62 -35.49 5.92
CA HIS A 58 15.03 -36.81 5.77
C HIS A 58 13.52 -36.78 5.97
N ILE A 59 13.01 -36.05 6.96
CA ILE A 59 11.57 -35.85 7.17
C ILE A 59 10.93 -35.22 5.93
N ILE A 60 11.51 -34.15 5.40
CA ILE A 60 10.99 -33.46 4.20
C ILE A 60 10.92 -34.40 2.99
N VAL A 61 11.91 -35.28 2.82
CA VAL A 61 11.98 -36.22 1.69
C VAL A 61 11.13 -37.46 1.93
N ALA A 62 10.91 -37.89 3.17
CA ALA A 62 10.11 -39.07 3.47
C ALA A 62 8.60 -38.79 3.48
N ASP A 63 8.20 -37.58 3.89
CA ASP A 63 6.80 -37.19 3.99
C ASP A 63 6.26 -36.59 2.68
N THR A 64 5.18 -37.17 2.17
CA THR A 64 4.53 -36.73 0.92
C THR A 64 3.97 -35.32 1.03
N GLN A 65 3.42 -34.94 2.19
CA GLN A 65 2.85 -33.61 2.41
C GLN A 65 3.95 -32.53 2.37
N SER A 66 5.08 -32.80 3.04
CA SER A 66 6.27 -31.95 2.99
C SER A 66 6.83 -31.77 1.58
N GLN A 67 6.82 -32.81 0.75
CA GLN A 67 7.24 -32.72 -0.65
C GLN A 67 6.30 -31.81 -1.48
N GLU A 68 4.98 -31.95 -1.32
CA GLU A 68 4.01 -31.10 -2.01
C GLU A 68 4.16 -29.63 -1.62
N LEU A 69 4.33 -29.36 -0.32
CA LEU A 69 4.59 -28.01 0.20
C LEU A 69 5.90 -27.43 -0.37
N PHE A 70 6.94 -28.25 -0.49
CA PHE A 70 8.22 -27.82 -1.05
C PHE A 70 8.14 -27.47 -2.55
N GLU A 71 7.42 -28.26 -3.34
CA GLU A 71 7.19 -27.94 -4.76
C GLU A 71 6.34 -26.68 -4.92
N LEU A 72 5.30 -26.51 -4.10
CA LEU A 72 4.51 -25.29 -4.07
C LEU A 72 5.37 -24.06 -3.76
N PHE A 73 6.25 -24.16 -2.76
CA PHE A 73 7.20 -23.10 -2.42
C PHE A 73 8.14 -22.77 -3.59
N LYS A 74 8.65 -23.76 -4.31
CA LYS A 74 9.54 -23.53 -5.47
C LYS A 74 8.85 -22.76 -6.58
N ILE A 75 7.58 -23.06 -6.85
CA ILE A 75 6.78 -22.36 -7.85
C ILE A 75 6.56 -20.91 -7.42
N GLU A 76 6.13 -20.69 -6.18
CA GLU A 76 5.83 -19.35 -5.68
C GLU A 76 7.08 -18.48 -5.57
N ASN A 77 8.18 -19.00 -5.04
CA ASN A 77 9.45 -18.25 -4.94
C ASN A 77 9.96 -17.79 -6.32
N ARG A 78 9.72 -18.58 -7.38
CA ARG A 78 10.01 -18.15 -8.76
C ARG A 78 9.07 -17.05 -9.23
N ALA A 79 7.78 -17.16 -8.92
CA ALA A 79 6.78 -16.14 -9.26
C ALA A 79 7.04 -14.81 -8.53
N GLU A 80 7.40 -14.85 -7.24
CA GLU A 80 7.78 -13.69 -6.44
C GLU A 80 9.01 -12.97 -7.01
N GLN A 81 10.04 -13.72 -7.42
CA GLN A 81 11.23 -13.14 -8.06
C GLN A 81 10.90 -12.42 -9.39
N MET A 82 9.85 -12.84 -10.07
CA MET A 82 9.34 -12.19 -11.30
C MET A 82 8.29 -11.10 -11.00
N GLY A 83 7.96 -10.83 -9.73
CA GLY A 83 6.94 -9.87 -9.34
C GLY A 83 5.49 -10.30 -9.68
N GLN A 84 5.28 -11.58 -9.93
CA GLN A 84 3.98 -12.19 -10.28
C GLN A 84 3.43 -13.07 -9.15
N GLY A 85 4.05 -13.06 -7.97
CA GLY A 85 3.61 -13.85 -6.83
C GLY A 85 2.21 -13.44 -6.35
N ASP A 86 1.40 -14.44 -6.03
CA ASP A 86 0.09 -14.26 -5.40
C ASP A 86 0.10 -14.91 -4.01
N PRO A 87 0.41 -14.13 -2.97
CA PRO A 87 0.54 -14.66 -1.61
C PRO A 87 -0.78 -15.21 -1.07
N THR A 88 -1.92 -14.73 -1.59
CA THR A 88 -3.25 -15.19 -1.17
C THR A 88 -3.52 -16.59 -1.72
N THR A 89 -3.31 -16.79 -3.03
CA THR A 89 -3.47 -18.12 -3.66
C THR A 89 -2.47 -19.12 -3.09
N TYR A 90 -1.22 -18.72 -2.88
CA TYR A 90 -0.21 -19.56 -2.23
C TYR A 90 -0.67 -20.03 -0.85
N ARG A 91 -1.17 -19.11 -0.01
CA ARG A 91 -1.67 -19.45 1.32
C ARG A 91 -2.86 -20.42 1.28
N THR A 92 -3.83 -20.20 0.39
CA THR A 92 -4.98 -21.10 0.27
C THR A 92 -4.54 -22.52 -0.13
N ARG A 93 -3.54 -22.64 -1.01
CA ARG A 93 -2.97 -23.94 -1.40
C ARG A 93 -2.22 -24.61 -0.25
N VAL A 94 -1.41 -23.87 0.51
CA VAL A 94 -0.70 -24.39 1.69
C VAL A 94 -1.69 -24.91 2.74
N VAL A 95 -2.75 -24.15 3.05
CA VAL A 95 -3.80 -24.57 4.00
C VAL A 95 -4.59 -25.77 3.48
N GLY A 96 -4.75 -25.92 2.16
CA GLY A 96 -5.39 -27.09 1.57
C GLY A 96 -4.56 -28.37 1.67
N ILE A 97 -3.22 -28.24 1.73
CA ILE A 97 -2.28 -29.37 1.86
C ILE A 97 -2.10 -29.76 3.33
N ILE A 98 -2.14 -28.77 4.25
CA ILE A 98 -2.03 -29.00 5.70
C ILE A 98 -3.36 -29.51 6.25
N GLU A 99 -3.33 -30.63 6.97
CA GLU A 99 -4.52 -31.21 7.59
C GLU A 99 -5.16 -30.23 8.60
N PRO A 100 -6.50 -30.06 8.63
CA PRO A 100 -7.17 -29.04 9.45
C PRO A 100 -7.06 -29.23 10.97
N THR A 101 -6.46 -30.32 11.43
CA THR A 101 -6.17 -30.59 12.84
C THR A 101 -4.90 -29.89 13.33
N GLU A 102 -4.03 -29.43 12.41
CA GLU A 102 -2.77 -28.80 12.76
C GLU A 102 -2.81 -27.27 12.64
N SER A 103 -2.19 -26.59 13.60
CA SER A 103 -2.00 -25.14 13.54
C SER A 103 -0.90 -24.81 12.54
N ALA A 104 -1.27 -24.23 11.39
CA ALA A 104 -0.30 -23.77 10.39
C ALA A 104 0.32 -22.43 10.80
N TYR A 105 1.62 -22.25 10.59
CA TYR A 105 2.33 -20.99 10.89
C TYR A 105 3.02 -20.45 9.65
N HIS A 106 2.89 -19.15 9.40
CA HIS A 106 3.67 -18.43 8.41
C HIS A 106 4.84 -17.72 9.07
N ILE A 107 6.06 -18.13 8.72
CA ILE A 107 7.29 -17.57 9.26
C ILE A 107 7.93 -16.70 8.19
N THR A 108 8.06 -15.40 8.46
CA THR A 108 8.70 -14.43 7.54
C THR A 108 9.93 -13.83 8.19
N PHE A 109 11.07 -13.84 7.49
CA PHE A 109 12.29 -13.18 7.95
C PHE A 109 12.68 -12.02 7.02
N LYS A 110 12.72 -10.80 7.56
CA LYS A 110 13.17 -9.62 6.83
C LYS A 110 14.67 -9.41 7.04
N LEU A 111 15.47 -9.72 6.02
CA LEU A 111 16.94 -9.64 6.09
C LEU A 111 17.46 -8.24 6.43
N LYS A 112 16.86 -7.19 5.85
CA LYS A 112 17.29 -5.79 6.06
C LYS A 112 17.11 -5.31 7.50
N SER A 113 15.98 -5.68 8.13
CA SER A 113 15.65 -5.27 9.50
C SER A 113 16.04 -6.32 10.55
N ARG A 114 16.56 -7.48 10.12
CA ARG A 114 16.81 -8.67 10.97
C ARG A 114 15.60 -9.03 11.85
N SER A 115 14.39 -8.90 11.31
CA SER A 115 13.16 -9.15 12.05
C SER A 115 12.52 -10.45 11.60
N LEU A 116 12.27 -11.35 12.54
CA LEU A 116 11.47 -12.55 12.36
C LEU A 116 10.03 -12.28 12.78
N ALA A 117 9.08 -12.55 11.91
CA ALA A 117 7.65 -12.51 12.21
C ALA A 117 7.07 -13.91 12.06
N ILE A 118 6.30 -14.35 13.05
CA ILE A 118 5.60 -15.64 13.03
C ILE A 118 4.11 -15.32 13.13
N LYS A 119 3.34 -15.65 12.09
CA LYS A 119 1.90 -15.45 12.02
C LYS A 119 1.21 -16.81 12.09
N LEU A 120 0.26 -16.97 13.00
CA LEU A 120 -0.61 -18.14 13.05
C LEU A 120 -1.65 -18.07 11.91
N LEU A 121 -1.73 -19.12 11.12
CA LEU A 121 -2.70 -19.31 10.03
C LEU A 121 -3.84 -20.18 10.56
N ASP A 122 -4.60 -19.69 11.55
CA ASP A 122 -5.77 -20.41 12.04
C ASP A 122 -6.85 -20.47 10.93
N GLY A 123 -7.33 -21.68 10.62
CA GLY A 123 -8.37 -21.94 9.63
C GLY A 123 -9.77 -21.51 10.09
N ALA A 124 -9.99 -21.31 11.40
CA ALA A 124 -11.31 -20.99 11.95
C ALA A 124 -11.61 -19.48 12.07
N HIS A 125 -10.58 -18.63 12.21
CA HIS A 125 -10.75 -17.23 12.62
C HIS A 125 -10.23 -16.16 11.64
N ASN A 126 -9.63 -16.54 10.51
CA ASN A 126 -9.03 -15.56 9.59
C ASN A 126 -9.99 -14.89 8.59
N SER A 127 -11.27 -15.28 8.51
CA SER A 127 -12.23 -14.59 7.62
C SER A 127 -12.66 -13.20 8.14
N ALA A 128 -12.39 -12.88 9.41
CA ALA A 128 -12.82 -11.62 10.03
C ALA A 128 -11.70 -10.59 10.24
N GLN A 129 -10.42 -11.00 10.28
CA GLN A 129 -9.31 -10.10 10.63
C GLN A 129 -8.38 -9.70 9.47
N GLU A 130 -8.58 -10.21 8.26
CA GLU A 130 -7.89 -9.66 7.07
C GLU A 130 -8.49 -8.33 6.57
N SER A 131 -9.47 -7.78 7.29
CA SER A 131 -10.15 -6.52 6.94
C SER A 131 -9.80 -5.33 7.86
N GLU A 132 -8.73 -5.39 8.65
CA GLU A 132 -8.25 -4.22 9.43
C GLU A 132 -7.11 -3.43 8.79
N GLY A 133 -6.83 -3.67 7.51
CA GLY A 133 -6.13 -2.74 6.65
C GLY A 133 -6.87 -2.72 5.33
N CYS A 134 -7.42 -1.56 4.96
CA CYS A 134 -8.10 -1.27 3.70
C CYS A 134 -7.76 -2.30 2.61
N GLY A 135 -8.81 -2.88 2.02
CA GLY A 135 -8.75 -3.71 0.82
C GLY A 135 -7.57 -3.35 -0.07
N GLY A 136 -6.81 -4.36 -0.48
CA GLY A 136 -5.56 -4.19 -1.22
C GLY A 136 -5.68 -3.17 -2.35
N TYR A 137 -4.56 -2.65 -2.85
CA TYR A 137 -4.50 -1.59 -3.86
C TYR A 137 -5.59 -1.68 -4.96
N ASP A 138 -5.91 -2.89 -5.42
CA ASP A 138 -6.94 -3.14 -6.43
C ASP A 138 -8.37 -2.83 -5.94
N GLU A 139 -8.73 -3.13 -4.69
CA GLU A 139 -10.02 -2.75 -4.09
C GLU A 139 -10.11 -1.23 -3.87
N TYR A 140 -9.02 -0.59 -3.43
CA TYR A 140 -8.95 0.87 -3.34
C TYR A 140 -9.19 1.52 -4.70
N VAL A 141 -8.49 1.05 -5.74
CA VAL A 141 -8.63 1.59 -7.11
C VAL A 141 -10.03 1.33 -7.66
N ALA A 142 -10.60 0.14 -7.44
CA ALA A 142 -11.96 -0.18 -7.85
C ALA A 142 -12.99 0.76 -7.21
N ASN A 143 -12.88 0.99 -5.90
CA ASN A 143 -13.75 1.92 -5.17
C ASN A 143 -13.50 3.39 -5.55
N TYR A 144 -12.28 3.77 -5.94
CA TYR A 144 -11.94 5.12 -6.38
C TYR A 144 -12.51 5.45 -7.77
N ILE A 145 -12.56 4.46 -8.66
CA ILE A 145 -13.11 4.61 -10.01
C ILE A 145 -14.65 4.54 -10.01
N ASP A 146 -15.25 3.90 -9.02
CA ASP A 146 -16.70 3.86 -8.87
C ASP A 146 -17.25 5.23 -8.41
N TRP A 147 -17.65 6.06 -9.38
CA TRP A 147 -18.28 7.36 -9.11
C TRP A 147 -19.78 7.25 -8.84
N ALA A 148 -20.38 6.07 -9.01
CA ALA A 148 -21.82 5.88 -8.87
C ALA A 148 -22.21 5.53 -7.43
N ASN A 149 -21.35 4.78 -6.73
CA ASN A 149 -21.61 4.30 -5.39
C ASN A 149 -20.70 4.97 -4.35
N GLU A 150 -21.20 5.02 -3.12
CA GLU A 150 -20.42 5.51 -1.97
C GLU A 150 -19.41 4.44 -1.55
N THR A 151 -18.18 4.85 -1.22
CA THR A 151 -17.13 3.92 -0.78
C THR A 151 -17.54 3.24 0.53
N LYS A 152 -17.55 1.90 0.52
CA LYS A 152 -17.94 1.08 1.68
C LYS A 152 -17.08 1.42 2.91
N GLY A 153 -17.72 1.55 4.07
CA GLY A 153 -17.04 1.75 5.36
C GLY A 153 -16.62 3.19 5.68
N ILE A 154 -16.85 4.16 4.79
CA ILE A 154 -16.57 5.57 5.07
C ILE A 154 -17.83 6.26 5.63
N ASN A 155 -17.71 6.90 6.78
CA ASN A 155 -18.81 7.69 7.35
C ASN A 155 -18.88 9.06 6.64
N GLN A 156 -19.95 9.31 5.90
CA GLN A 156 -20.11 10.55 5.13
C GLN A 156 -20.12 11.83 6.00
N ALA A 157 -20.43 11.73 7.29
CA ALA A 157 -20.45 12.86 8.22
C ALA A 157 -19.05 13.31 8.66
N SER A 158 -18.03 12.45 8.57
CA SER A 158 -16.64 12.82 8.88
C SER A 158 -15.92 13.49 7.71
N LEU A 159 -16.52 13.47 6.50
CA LEU A 159 -15.95 14.07 5.31
C LEU A 159 -16.16 15.59 5.28
N THR A 160 -15.13 16.31 4.88
CA THR A 160 -15.21 17.76 4.70
C THR A 160 -15.97 18.10 3.41
N PRO A 161 -17.06 18.89 3.48
CA PRO A 161 -17.80 19.26 2.28
C PRO A 161 -16.97 20.23 1.43
N ARG A 162 -16.48 19.77 0.28
CA ARG A 162 -15.71 20.59 -0.68
C ARG A 162 -16.60 21.53 -1.51
N PHE A 163 -17.88 21.21 -1.68
CA PHE A 163 -18.81 21.96 -2.51
C PHE A 163 -19.89 22.66 -1.68
N LEU A 164 -20.22 23.89 -2.05
CA LEU A 164 -21.33 24.62 -1.45
C LEU A 164 -22.66 23.92 -1.78
N LYS A 165 -23.50 23.69 -0.77
CA LYS A 165 -24.81 23.02 -0.91
C LYS A 165 -25.69 23.64 -2.01
N ARG A 166 -25.59 24.95 -2.24
CA ARG A 166 -26.33 25.67 -3.30
C ARG A 166 -25.97 25.23 -4.73
N ASN A 167 -24.77 24.69 -4.93
CA ASN A 167 -24.24 24.27 -6.23
C ASN A 167 -24.44 22.76 -6.46
N LEU A 168 -24.78 22.01 -5.42
CA LEU A 168 -25.10 20.59 -5.52
C LEU A 168 -26.57 20.46 -5.94
N LYS A 169 -26.81 20.25 -7.24
CA LYS A 169 -28.15 19.95 -7.74
C LYS A 169 -28.60 18.58 -7.21
N HIS A 170 -29.89 18.43 -6.92
CA HIS A 170 -30.47 17.17 -6.42
C HIS A 170 -30.16 15.99 -7.36
N LYS A 171 -29.90 14.82 -6.74
CA LYS A 171 -29.58 13.55 -7.43
C LYS A 171 -30.60 13.30 -8.55
N GLY A 172 -30.14 13.17 -9.80
CA GLY A 172 -30.98 12.81 -10.95
C GLY A 172 -30.99 13.79 -12.14
N HIS A 173 -30.27 14.90 -12.12
CA HIS A 173 -30.09 15.74 -13.31
C HIS A 173 -28.90 15.26 -14.15
N GLN A 174 -29.17 14.33 -15.06
CA GLN A 174 -28.32 14.12 -16.24
C GLN A 174 -28.23 15.44 -16.99
N ALA A 175 -27.03 16.00 -17.12
CA ALA A 175 -26.84 17.26 -17.81
C ALA A 175 -27.10 17.06 -19.31
N LYS A 176 -28.24 17.55 -19.80
CA LYS A 176 -28.54 17.59 -21.23
C LYS A 176 -27.53 18.48 -21.95
N ASP A 177 -27.14 18.10 -23.16
CA ASP A 177 -26.23 18.83 -24.06
C ASP A 177 -24.78 18.98 -23.60
N ILE A 178 -24.25 17.99 -22.85
CA ILE A 178 -22.82 17.91 -22.54
C ILE A 178 -22.15 16.82 -23.36
N VAL A 179 -21.17 17.19 -24.18
CA VAL A 179 -20.23 16.26 -24.82
C VAL A 179 -19.02 16.15 -23.91
N VAL A 180 -18.79 14.94 -23.42
CA VAL A 180 -17.60 14.61 -22.61
C VAL A 180 -16.58 13.92 -23.51
N ARG A 181 -15.37 14.48 -23.59
CA ARG A 181 -14.21 13.81 -24.18
C ARG A 181 -13.28 13.46 -23.03
N SER A 182 -13.34 12.21 -22.58
CA SER A 182 -12.42 11.74 -21.55
C SER A 182 -11.15 11.22 -22.20
N GLY A 183 -10.04 11.90 -21.96
CA GLY A 183 -8.72 11.60 -22.51
C GLY A 183 -7.60 11.72 -21.48
N MET A 184 -7.91 12.18 -20.26
CA MET A 184 -6.96 12.32 -19.16
C MET A 184 -6.45 10.94 -18.73
N GLN A 185 -5.14 10.79 -18.66
CA GLN A 185 -4.49 9.58 -18.14
C GLN A 185 -3.79 9.89 -16.83
N TYR A 186 -3.76 8.90 -15.94
CA TYR A 186 -3.13 9.01 -14.64
C TYR A 186 -2.42 7.72 -14.25
N LYS A 187 -1.47 7.83 -13.31
CA LYS A 187 -0.75 6.73 -12.66
C LYS A 187 -0.88 6.87 -11.16
N ILE A 188 -1.13 5.79 -10.45
CA ILE A 188 -1.20 5.78 -8.98
C ILE A 188 0.00 5.01 -8.45
N CYS A 189 0.76 5.60 -7.53
CA CYS A 189 1.86 4.91 -6.86
C CYS A 189 1.29 3.90 -5.85
N ARG A 190 1.69 2.63 -5.95
CA ARG A 190 1.22 1.55 -5.09
C ARG A 190 1.61 1.71 -3.61
N ASP A 191 2.74 2.36 -3.33
CA ASP A 191 3.25 2.51 -1.96
C ASP A 191 2.67 3.74 -1.24
N THR A 192 2.46 4.84 -1.97
CA THR A 192 2.06 6.14 -1.39
C THR A 192 0.63 6.55 -1.72
N TYR A 193 -0.05 5.81 -2.61
CA TYR A 193 -1.36 6.16 -3.17
C TYR A 193 -1.43 7.56 -3.80
N HIS A 194 -0.27 8.18 -4.08
CA HIS A 194 -0.23 9.43 -4.81
C HIS A 194 -0.53 9.22 -6.30
N MET A 195 -1.42 10.05 -6.82
CA MET A 195 -1.83 10.06 -8.22
C MET A 195 -1.03 11.10 -9.01
N PHE A 196 -0.52 10.70 -10.17
CA PHE A 196 0.24 11.52 -11.11
C PHE A 196 -0.51 11.59 -12.44
N TYR A 197 -0.78 12.80 -12.92
CA TYR A 197 -1.40 13.02 -14.23
C TYR A 197 -0.34 13.00 -15.34
N ILE A 198 -0.69 12.40 -16.48
CA ILE A 198 0.19 12.36 -17.64
C ILE A 198 0.05 13.67 -18.42
N ILE A 199 1.17 14.38 -18.57
CA ILE A 199 1.24 15.66 -19.28
C ILE A 199 0.85 15.44 -20.75
N GLY A 200 0.02 16.33 -21.30
CA GLY A 200 -0.48 16.22 -22.68
C GLY A 200 -1.75 15.37 -22.82
N THR A 201 -2.30 14.89 -21.70
CA THR A 201 -3.63 14.28 -21.64
C THR A 201 -4.61 15.22 -20.95
N GLU A 202 -5.85 15.27 -21.43
CA GLU A 202 -6.86 16.18 -20.89
C GLU A 202 -8.27 15.58 -20.99
N ASP A 203 -9.16 16.06 -20.11
CA ASP A 203 -10.59 15.82 -20.22
C ASP A 203 -11.27 17.12 -20.66
N ALA A 204 -12.11 17.05 -21.70
CA ALA A 204 -12.88 18.19 -22.17
C ALA A 204 -14.38 17.98 -21.95
N PHE A 205 -15.01 18.92 -21.24
CA PHE A 205 -16.45 18.96 -21.02
C PHE A 205 -17.04 20.12 -21.81
N VAL A 206 -17.71 19.82 -22.92
CA VAL A 206 -18.32 20.82 -23.79
C VAL A 206 -19.82 20.86 -23.56
N ARG A 207 -20.34 21.96 -23.04
CA ARG A 207 -21.78 22.19 -23.00
C ARG A 207 -22.22 22.98 -24.22
N HIS A 208 -23.03 22.37 -25.07
CA HIS A 208 -23.65 23.05 -26.19
C HIS A 208 -24.89 23.81 -25.72
N LEU A 209 -24.69 25.01 -25.15
CA LEU A 209 -25.79 25.95 -24.95
C LEU A 209 -26.13 26.57 -26.30
N PRO A 210 -27.41 26.58 -26.74
CA PRO A 210 -27.81 27.43 -27.85
C PRO A 210 -27.53 28.87 -27.43
N LYS A 211 -26.66 29.60 -28.15
CA LYS A 211 -26.27 30.99 -27.82
C LYS A 211 -27.52 31.86 -27.60
N PRO A 212 -27.88 32.28 -26.38
CA PRO A 212 -28.60 33.54 -26.27
C PRO A 212 -27.59 34.66 -26.59
N SER A 213 -28.01 35.72 -27.27
CA SER A 213 -27.17 36.91 -27.47
C SER A 213 -26.59 37.32 -26.12
N ILE A 214 -25.26 37.23 -25.96
CA ILE A 214 -24.55 37.46 -24.69
C ILE A 214 -24.97 38.78 -24.04
N GLU A 215 -25.29 39.78 -24.88
CA GLU A 215 -25.80 41.09 -24.47
C GLU A 215 -27.09 41.01 -23.64
N ALA A 216 -28.11 40.24 -24.06
CA ALA A 216 -29.41 40.20 -23.38
C ALA A 216 -29.36 39.51 -22.00
N ALA A 217 -28.53 38.46 -21.86
CA ALA A 217 -28.38 37.73 -20.60
C ALA A 217 -27.56 38.53 -19.56
N THR A 218 -26.52 39.23 -20.01
CA THR A 218 -25.70 40.08 -19.14
C THR A 218 -26.48 41.29 -18.63
N ILE A 219 -27.33 41.92 -19.47
CA ILE A 219 -28.17 43.05 -19.06
C ILE A 219 -29.19 42.63 -17.99
N ALA A 220 -29.87 41.49 -18.18
CA ALA A 220 -30.87 41.02 -17.21
C ALA A 220 -30.27 40.63 -15.85
N SER A 221 -29.07 40.03 -15.84
CA SER A 221 -28.36 39.68 -14.61
C SER A 221 -27.80 40.91 -13.89
N ASN A 222 -27.25 41.89 -14.64
CA ASN A 222 -26.78 43.15 -14.09
C ASN A 222 -27.92 43.96 -13.47
N ASN A 223 -29.11 43.95 -14.08
CA ASN A 223 -30.26 44.67 -13.53
C ASN A 223 -30.70 44.10 -12.18
N LYS A 224 -30.73 42.77 -12.03
CA LYS A 224 -31.06 42.12 -10.74
C LYS A 224 -29.99 42.39 -9.68
N TRP A 225 -28.71 42.34 -10.06
CA TRP A 225 -27.60 42.67 -9.16
C TRP A 225 -27.65 44.13 -8.72
N ASN A 226 -27.84 45.08 -9.65
CA ASN A 226 -27.95 46.49 -9.35
C ASN A 226 -29.17 46.80 -8.48
N GLN A 227 -30.30 46.11 -8.71
CA GLN A 227 -31.50 46.25 -7.90
C GLN A 227 -31.28 45.72 -6.47
N TRP A 228 -30.60 44.59 -6.32
CA TRP A 228 -30.22 44.07 -5.00
C TRP A 228 -29.21 44.99 -4.30
N LEU A 229 -28.17 45.43 -5.00
CA LEU A 229 -27.14 46.33 -4.52
C LEU A 229 -27.81 47.60 -3.96
N ASN A 230 -28.59 48.30 -4.79
CA ASN A 230 -29.25 49.54 -4.42
C ASN A 230 -30.22 49.41 -3.23
N GLN A 231 -30.77 48.23 -2.99
CA GLN A 231 -31.66 47.98 -1.86
C GLN A 231 -30.94 47.65 -0.56
N HIS A 232 -29.75 47.06 -0.63
CA HIS A 232 -29.09 46.48 0.54
C HIS A 232 -27.78 47.16 0.94
N TRP A 233 -27.09 47.88 0.04
CA TRP A 233 -25.80 48.48 0.37
C TRP A 233 -25.91 49.59 1.42
N SER A 234 -27.04 50.31 1.44
CA SER A 234 -27.29 51.42 2.38
C SER A 234 -28.19 51.03 3.56
N GLN A 235 -28.46 49.74 3.79
CA GLN A 235 -29.26 49.30 4.94
C GLN A 235 -28.48 49.52 6.24
N GLY A 236 -28.93 50.48 7.06
CA GLY A 236 -28.37 50.76 8.39
C GLY A 236 -27.42 51.96 8.47
N LEU A 237 -27.19 52.70 7.36
CA LEU A 237 -26.41 53.94 7.36
C LEU A 237 -27.30 55.18 7.48
N THR A 238 -26.81 56.22 8.14
CA THR A 238 -27.48 57.54 8.15
C THR A 238 -27.25 58.30 6.84
N GLU A 239 -28.16 59.20 6.48
CA GLU A 239 -28.12 59.96 5.21
C GLU A 239 -26.79 60.72 4.99
N GLN A 240 -26.15 61.15 6.09
CA GLN A 240 -24.85 61.83 6.08
C GLN A 240 -23.69 60.89 5.76
N GLU A 241 -23.69 59.67 6.31
CA GLU A 241 -22.67 58.65 6.01
C GLU A 241 -22.79 58.13 4.58
N LYS A 242 -24.03 58.02 4.09
CA LYS A 242 -24.32 57.64 2.71
C LYS A 242 -23.75 58.65 1.71
N SER A 243 -24.01 59.94 1.94
CA SER A 243 -23.50 61.01 1.05
C SER A 243 -21.98 61.14 1.08
N MET A 244 -21.33 60.93 2.23
CA MET A 244 -19.86 60.89 2.31
C MET A 244 -19.28 59.70 1.54
N ALA A 245 -19.86 58.50 1.66
CA ALA A 245 -19.41 57.32 0.94
C ALA A 245 -19.57 57.47 -0.59
N GLU A 246 -20.67 58.08 -1.04
CA GLU A 246 -20.90 58.38 -2.46
C GLU A 246 -19.91 59.44 -3.00
N GLN A 247 -19.62 60.49 -2.23
CA GLN A 247 -18.61 61.50 -2.59
C GLN A 247 -17.20 60.89 -2.63
N GLN A 248 -16.87 60.00 -1.70
CA GLN A 248 -15.59 59.30 -1.69
C GLN A 248 -15.47 58.35 -2.88
N ALA A 249 -16.53 57.64 -3.25
CA ALA A 249 -16.56 56.79 -4.45
C ALA A 249 -16.38 57.60 -5.75
N LEU A 250 -16.99 58.79 -5.85
CA LEU A 250 -16.83 59.70 -6.99
C LEU A 250 -15.38 60.22 -7.11
N SER A 251 -14.67 60.40 -5.98
CA SER A 251 -13.27 60.83 -5.98
C SER A 251 -12.31 59.79 -6.59
N PHE A 252 -12.64 58.49 -6.53
CA PHE A 252 -11.83 57.42 -7.12
C PHE A 252 -11.98 57.32 -8.65
N HIS A 253 -13.03 57.94 -9.23
CA HIS A 253 -13.32 57.89 -10.65
C HIS A 253 -12.92 59.13 -11.44
N GLN A 254 -12.30 60.14 -10.81
CA GLN A 254 -11.70 61.24 -11.56
C GLN A 254 -10.34 60.80 -12.14
N PRO A 255 -10.18 60.80 -13.48
CA PRO A 255 -8.88 60.57 -14.08
C PRO A 255 -7.94 61.73 -13.73
N SER A 256 -6.68 61.41 -13.43
CA SER A 256 -5.60 62.40 -13.32
C SER A 256 -5.39 63.16 -14.64
#